data_AF-A0A2W2GG30-F1
#
_entry.id   AF-A0A2W2GG30-F1
#
_cell.length_a   1.000
_cell.length_b   1.000
_cell.length_c   1.000
_cell.angle_alpha   90.00
_cell.angle_beta   90.00
_cell.angle_gamma   90.00
#
_symmetry.space_group_name_H-M   'P 1'
#
loop_
_entity.id
_entity.type
_entity.pdbx_description
1 polymer ?
#
loop_
_entity_poly.entity_id
_entity_poly.type
_entity_poly.pdbx_seq_one_letter_code
_entity_poly.pdbx_strand_id
1 'polypeptide(L)'
;MAKHTITVTWDEIPADADPDALVGGAFRGYRCDCGLPLDRRVTAELHAMENDMCSTCLGAAEEVVVPGFARPCTACASTGRRGPQLVWQAAYGEAEQVITIGLLRRVVRGLPEPFALSRAADEVRALLGLPPGRLPVGPRVRDLLQRLAEEGEIALASAPDELLHGTEVVLYRDPLWRRVPPPLNGAS
;
A
#
# COMPACT_ATOMS: atom_id res chain seq x y z
N MET A 1 -27.06 -16.36 -12.02
CA MET A 1 -25.97 -16.26 -11.02
C MET A 1 -26.47 -15.38 -9.90
N ALA A 2 -26.30 -15.79 -8.63
CA ALA A 2 -26.63 -14.93 -7.50
C ALA A 2 -25.71 -13.70 -7.54
N LYS A 3 -26.26 -12.53 -7.24
CA LYS A 3 -25.44 -11.33 -7.04
C LYS A 3 -24.78 -11.48 -5.67
N HIS A 4 -23.46 -11.30 -5.62
CA HIS A 4 -22.70 -11.30 -4.38
C HIS A 4 -22.21 -9.87 -4.11
N THR A 5 -22.58 -9.34 -2.96
CA THR A 5 -22.12 -8.04 -2.46
C THR A 5 -21.62 -8.26 -1.05
N ILE A 6 -20.32 -8.05 -0.82
CA ILE A 6 -19.73 -8.13 0.51
C ILE A 6 -19.68 -6.73 1.10
N THR A 7 -20.35 -6.54 2.23
CA THR A 7 -20.34 -5.28 2.99
C THR A 7 -19.37 -5.41 4.15
N VAL A 8 -18.57 -4.37 4.34
CA VAL A 8 -17.70 -4.21 5.51
C VAL A 8 -18.42 -3.30 6.51
N THR A 9 -18.52 -3.74 7.75
CA THR A 9 -19.01 -2.94 8.88
C THR A 9 -17.88 -2.68 9.84
N TRP A 10 -17.96 -1.60 10.59
CA TRP A 10 -16.99 -1.28 11.65
C TRP A 10 -17.63 -1.53 13.01
N ASP A 11 -16.94 -2.29 13.84
CA ASP A 11 -17.29 -2.47 15.24
C ASP A 11 -16.84 -1.23 16.05
N GLU A 12 -17.12 -1.23 17.35
CA GLU A 12 -16.65 -0.17 18.26
C GLU A 12 -15.11 -0.15 18.28
N ILE A 13 -14.53 1.02 17.98
CA ILE A 13 -13.09 1.23 17.97
C ILE A 13 -12.71 1.93 19.26
N PRO A 14 -11.87 1.33 20.12
CA PRO A 14 -11.35 1.97 21.32
C PRO A 14 -10.61 3.27 21.01
N ALA A 15 -10.67 4.25 21.91
CA ALA A 15 -9.99 5.54 21.72
C ALA A 15 -8.45 5.43 21.73
N ASP A 16 -7.91 4.34 22.26
CA ASP A 16 -6.49 4.00 22.36
C ASP A 16 -6.11 2.82 21.43
N ALA A 17 -6.94 2.55 20.41
CA ALA A 17 -6.67 1.48 19.46
C ALA A 17 -5.36 1.70 18.71
N ASP A 18 -4.52 0.67 18.65
CA ASP A 18 -3.29 0.69 17.86
C ASP A 18 -3.58 1.06 16.39
N PRO A 19 -2.95 2.12 15.83
CA PRO A 19 -3.12 2.53 14.44
C PRO A 19 -2.85 1.41 13.44
N ASP A 20 -1.85 0.55 13.71
CA ASP A 20 -1.50 -0.55 12.82
C ASP A 20 -2.60 -1.63 12.83
N ALA A 21 -3.19 -1.91 14.01
CA ALA A 21 -4.33 -2.80 14.13
C ALA A 21 -5.58 -2.22 13.42
N LEU A 22 -5.81 -0.91 13.54
CA LEU A 22 -6.91 -0.21 12.89
C LEU A 22 -6.82 -0.30 11.36
N VAL A 23 -5.67 0.07 10.79
CA VAL A 23 -5.39 -0.01 9.34
C VAL A 23 -5.43 -1.46 8.86
N GLY A 24 -4.89 -2.38 9.67
CA GLY A 24 -4.90 -3.83 9.47
C GLY A 24 -6.30 -4.47 9.50
N GLY A 25 -7.32 -3.74 9.96
CA GLY A 25 -8.72 -4.15 9.90
C GLY A 25 -9.23 -4.94 11.11
N ALA A 26 -8.58 -4.79 12.27
CA ALA A 26 -8.94 -5.51 13.51
C ALA A 26 -10.40 -5.30 13.98
N PHE A 27 -11.04 -4.21 13.55
CA PHE A 27 -12.40 -3.81 13.94
C PHE A 27 -13.42 -3.91 12.80
N ARG A 28 -13.12 -4.72 11.77
CA ARG A 28 -13.98 -4.88 10.60
C ARG A 28 -14.79 -6.19 10.68
N GLY A 29 -16.10 -6.07 10.56
CA GLY A 29 -17.02 -7.17 10.29
C GLY A 29 -17.31 -7.31 8.80
N TYR A 30 -17.65 -8.52 8.35
CA TYR A 30 -17.97 -8.79 6.95
C TYR A 30 -19.28 -9.56 6.82
N ARG A 31 -20.10 -9.18 5.84
CA ARG A 31 -21.36 -9.86 5.52
C ARG A 31 -21.57 -9.89 4.02
N CYS A 32 -22.13 -10.98 3.51
CA CYS A 32 -22.55 -11.05 2.12
C CYS A 32 -24.08 -11.14 2.03
N ASP A 33 -24.65 -10.48 1.02
CA ASP A 33 -26.08 -10.58 0.68
C ASP A 33 -26.55 -12.01 0.35
N CYS A 34 -25.64 -12.94 0.04
CA CYS A 34 -25.95 -14.36 -0.13
C CYS A 34 -26.23 -15.12 1.18
N GLY A 35 -26.06 -14.49 2.33
CA GLY A 35 -26.37 -15.07 3.65
C GLY A 35 -25.27 -15.96 4.25
N LEU A 36 -24.14 -16.17 3.55
CA LEU A 36 -22.99 -16.87 4.11
C LEU A 36 -22.35 -16.01 5.23
N PRO A 37 -22.09 -16.58 6.43
CA PRO A 37 -21.37 -15.87 7.48
C PRO A 37 -19.91 -15.65 7.08
N LEU A 38 -19.44 -14.40 7.19
CA LEU A 38 -18.08 -13.99 6.88
C LEU A 38 -17.42 -13.38 8.12
N ASP A 39 -17.25 -14.20 9.17
CA ASP A 39 -16.88 -13.70 10.50
C ASP A 39 -15.46 -13.11 10.60
N ARG A 40 -14.62 -13.33 9.58
CA ARG A 40 -13.24 -12.85 9.55
C ARG A 40 -12.86 -12.37 8.16
N ARG A 41 -11.81 -11.56 8.10
CA ARG A 41 -11.25 -11.06 6.85
C ARG A 41 -10.90 -12.20 5.88
N VAL A 42 -10.24 -13.25 6.37
CA VAL A 42 -9.83 -14.39 5.53
C VAL A 42 -11.02 -15.13 4.91
N THR A 43 -12.14 -15.27 5.64
CA THR A 43 -13.33 -15.94 5.08
C THR A 43 -14.01 -15.07 4.04
N ALA A 44 -14.05 -13.75 4.25
CA ALA A 44 -14.52 -12.80 3.25
C ALA A 44 -13.65 -12.78 1.98
N GLU A 45 -12.33 -12.84 2.12
CA GLU A 45 -11.38 -12.91 1.00
C GLU A 45 -11.56 -14.17 0.17
N LEU A 46 -11.65 -15.34 0.82
CA LEU A 46 -11.90 -16.62 0.15
C LEU A 46 -13.26 -16.60 -0.59
N HIS A 47 -14.30 -16.08 0.05
CA HIS A 47 -15.62 -15.95 -0.58
C HIS A 47 -15.58 -14.99 -1.79
N ALA A 48 -14.87 -13.86 -1.69
CA ALA A 48 -14.67 -12.96 -2.82
C ALA A 48 -13.93 -13.65 -3.97
N MET A 49 -12.88 -14.40 -3.65
CA MET A 49 -12.06 -15.17 -4.57
C MET A 49 -12.88 -16.21 -5.34
N GLU A 50 -13.73 -16.97 -4.65
CA GLU A 50 -14.63 -17.99 -5.25
C GLU A 50 -15.66 -17.38 -6.21
N ASN A 51 -15.95 -16.09 -6.06
CA ASN A 51 -16.95 -15.37 -6.85
C ASN A 51 -16.36 -14.37 -7.85
N ASP A 52 -15.08 -14.54 -8.21
CA ASP A 52 -14.34 -13.69 -9.17
C ASP A 52 -14.31 -12.18 -8.79
N MET A 53 -14.46 -11.91 -7.50
CA MET A 53 -14.33 -10.57 -6.93
C MET A 53 -12.90 -10.36 -6.42
N CYS A 54 -12.45 -9.11 -6.48
CA CYS A 54 -11.15 -8.72 -5.93
C CYS A 54 -11.10 -9.05 -4.43
N SER A 55 -10.11 -9.82 -3.99
CA SER A 55 -9.99 -10.18 -2.58
C SER A 55 -9.57 -9.00 -1.71
N THR A 56 -8.88 -7.99 -2.25
CA THR A 56 -8.47 -6.80 -1.50
C THR A 56 -9.67 -5.93 -1.12
N CYS A 57 -10.48 -5.47 -2.09
CA CYS A 57 -11.68 -4.66 -1.82
C CYS A 57 -12.97 -5.47 -1.65
N LEU A 58 -12.90 -6.81 -1.67
CA LEU A 58 -14.06 -7.70 -1.53
C LEU A 58 -15.17 -7.43 -2.56
N GLY A 59 -14.79 -6.96 -3.75
CA GLY A 59 -15.73 -6.59 -4.81
C GLY A 59 -16.26 -5.16 -4.76
N ALA A 60 -15.96 -4.38 -3.72
CA ALA A 60 -16.49 -3.03 -3.52
C ALA A 60 -15.89 -1.96 -4.44
N ALA A 61 -14.83 -2.27 -5.20
CA ALA A 61 -14.02 -1.32 -5.98
C ALA A 61 -13.27 -0.25 -5.16
N GLU A 62 -13.59 -0.09 -3.88
CA GLU A 62 -12.95 0.83 -2.94
C GLU A 62 -12.47 0.10 -1.69
N GLU A 63 -11.41 0.63 -1.07
CA GLU A 63 -10.88 0.18 0.21
C GLU A 63 -11.18 1.25 1.26
N VAL A 64 -11.96 0.88 2.28
CA VAL A 64 -12.15 1.70 3.48
C VAL A 64 -11.01 1.40 4.44
N VAL A 65 -10.01 2.28 4.49
CA VAL A 65 -8.77 2.07 5.27
C VAL A 65 -9.05 2.30 6.75
N VAL A 66 -9.75 3.39 7.07
CA VAL A 66 -10.27 3.73 8.40
C VAL A 66 -11.69 4.29 8.24
N PRO A 67 -12.51 4.34 9.31
CA PRO A 67 -13.84 4.94 9.21
C PRO A 67 -13.78 6.35 8.64
N GLY A 68 -14.64 6.63 7.65
CA GLY A 68 -14.72 7.93 6.98
C GLY A 68 -13.69 8.16 5.88
N PHE A 69 -12.71 7.28 5.70
CA PHE A 69 -11.72 7.37 4.62
C PHE A 69 -11.74 6.14 3.72
N ALA A 70 -12.24 6.34 2.50
CA ALA A 70 -12.24 5.35 1.43
C ALA A 70 -11.34 5.80 0.29
N ARG A 71 -10.69 4.85 -0.39
CA ARG A 71 -9.91 5.12 -1.59
C ARG A 71 -10.19 4.09 -2.69
N PRO A 72 -10.00 4.47 -3.97
CA PRO A 72 -9.99 3.53 -5.09
C PRO A 72 -9.09 2.31 -4.83
N CYS A 73 -9.60 1.10 -5.05
CA CYS A 73 -8.82 -0.12 -4.81
C CYS A 73 -7.72 -0.28 -5.86
N THR A 74 -6.48 -0.05 -5.45
CA THR A 74 -5.33 -0.10 -6.36
C THR A 74 -5.03 -1.52 -6.86
N ALA A 75 -5.31 -2.54 -6.04
CA ALA A 75 -5.05 -3.93 -6.40
C ALA A 75 -5.87 -4.38 -7.62
N CYS A 76 -7.08 -3.87 -7.82
CA CYS A 76 -7.94 -4.24 -8.95
C CYS A 76 -8.28 -3.07 -9.88
N ALA A 77 -7.54 -1.96 -9.79
CA ALA A 77 -7.84 -0.72 -10.52
C ALA A 77 -9.32 -0.30 -10.39
N SER A 78 -9.87 -0.41 -9.18
CA SER A 78 -11.26 -0.07 -8.84
C SER A 78 -12.33 -0.79 -9.67
N THR A 79 -12.01 -1.96 -10.21
CA THR A 79 -13.00 -2.76 -10.93
C THR A 79 -13.85 -3.62 -9.98
N GLY A 80 -13.35 -3.86 -8.76
CA GLY A 80 -13.90 -4.87 -7.86
C GLY A 80 -13.68 -6.31 -8.36
N ARG A 81 -12.92 -6.52 -9.44
CA ARG A 81 -12.78 -7.83 -10.09
C ARG A 81 -11.44 -8.49 -9.81
N ARG A 82 -11.46 -9.82 -9.77
CA ARG A 82 -10.26 -10.62 -9.51
C ARG A 82 -9.29 -10.65 -10.70
N GLY A 83 -9.79 -10.69 -11.94
CA GLY A 83 -8.93 -10.68 -13.13
C GLY A 83 -7.86 -9.57 -13.11
N PRO A 84 -8.23 -8.28 -12.98
CA PRO A 84 -7.27 -7.19 -12.83
C PRO A 84 -6.35 -7.33 -11.62
N GLN A 85 -6.86 -7.89 -10.51
CA GLN A 85 -6.05 -8.17 -9.32
C GLN A 85 -4.93 -9.17 -9.58
N LEU A 86 -5.22 -10.27 -10.29
CA LEU A 86 -4.22 -11.29 -10.62
C LEU A 86 -3.14 -10.74 -11.55
N VAL A 87 -3.54 -9.92 -12.53
CA VAL A 87 -2.59 -9.23 -13.43
C VAL A 87 -1.68 -8.30 -12.64
N TRP A 88 -2.25 -7.53 -11.72
CA TRP A 88 -1.48 -6.64 -10.84
C TRP A 88 -0.52 -7.43 -9.95
N GLN A 89 -0.96 -8.53 -9.34
CA GLN A 89 -0.13 -9.38 -8.48
C GLN A 89 1.05 -9.99 -9.25
N ALA A 90 0.81 -10.49 -10.47
CA ALA A 90 1.87 -11.02 -11.32
C ALA A 90 2.90 -9.94 -11.67
N ALA A 91 2.44 -8.74 -12.06
CA ALA A 91 3.32 -7.60 -12.34
C ALA A 91 4.07 -7.11 -11.10
N TYR A 92 3.46 -7.18 -9.92
CA TYR A 92 4.13 -6.83 -8.66
C TYR A 92 5.22 -7.84 -8.31
N GLY A 93 4.96 -9.15 -8.43
CA GLY A 93 5.99 -10.18 -8.25
C GLY A 93 7.17 -10.03 -9.21
N GLU A 94 6.91 -9.66 -10.47
CA GLU A 94 7.97 -9.30 -11.42
C GLU A 94 8.75 -8.05 -10.95
N ALA A 95 8.05 -7.02 -10.48
CA ALA A 95 8.67 -5.81 -9.94
C ALA A 95 9.58 -6.11 -8.73
N GLU A 96 9.23 -7.05 -7.87
CA GLU A 96 10.07 -7.44 -6.73
C GLU A 96 11.42 -8.03 -7.14
N GLN A 97 11.44 -8.77 -8.24
CA GLN A 97 12.65 -9.40 -8.79
C GLN A 97 13.57 -8.38 -9.47
N VAL A 98 12.99 -7.43 -10.22
CA VAL A 98 13.78 -6.47 -11.03
C VAL A 98 14.11 -5.18 -10.28
N ILE A 99 13.22 -4.71 -9.41
CA ILE A 99 13.40 -3.50 -8.59
C ILE A 99 13.84 -3.93 -7.19
N THR A 100 15.16 -4.03 -7.04
CA THR A 100 15.80 -4.47 -5.80
C THR A 100 16.19 -3.29 -4.91
N ILE A 101 16.42 -3.56 -3.63
CA ILE A 101 16.95 -2.55 -2.70
C ILE A 101 18.31 -1.99 -3.16
N GLY A 102 19.16 -2.82 -3.75
CA GLY A 102 20.45 -2.39 -4.29
C GLY A 102 20.31 -1.43 -5.47
N LEU A 103 19.32 -1.65 -6.34
CA LEU A 103 18.97 -0.70 -7.39
C LEU A 103 18.50 0.62 -6.77
N LEU A 104 17.59 0.57 -5.80
CA LEU A 104 17.06 1.78 -5.19
C LEU A 104 18.13 2.58 -4.44
N ARG A 105 19.06 1.94 -3.71
CA ARG A 105 20.20 2.62 -3.08
C ARG A 105 21.06 3.37 -4.12
N ARG A 106 21.25 2.81 -5.32
CA ARG A 106 21.97 3.52 -6.41
C ARG A 106 21.20 4.76 -6.87
N VAL A 107 19.89 4.63 -7.10
CA VAL A 107 19.01 5.74 -7.49
C VAL A 107 19.06 6.85 -6.44
N VAL A 108 18.78 6.49 -5.18
CA VAL A 108 18.72 7.44 -4.06
C VAL A 108 20.01 8.22 -3.89
N ARG A 109 21.20 7.61 -4.09
CA ARG A 109 22.49 8.33 -4.03
C ARG A 109 22.67 9.36 -5.14
N GLY A 110 22.07 9.16 -6.31
CA GLY A 110 22.17 10.07 -7.44
C GLY A 110 21.16 11.23 -7.40
N LEU A 111 20.13 11.13 -6.56
CA LEU A 111 19.09 12.15 -6.48
C LEU A 111 19.53 13.40 -5.69
N PRO A 112 19.19 14.61 -6.13
CA PRO A 112 19.27 15.81 -5.28
C PRO A 112 18.39 15.67 -4.05
N GLU A 113 18.81 16.23 -2.91
CA GLU A 113 18.06 16.17 -1.65
C GLU A 113 17.34 17.49 -1.33
N PRO A 114 16.14 17.42 -0.72
CA PRO A 114 15.30 16.23 -0.54
C PRO A 114 14.72 15.73 -1.87
N PHE A 115 14.29 14.46 -1.93
CA PHE A 115 13.69 13.87 -3.14
C PHE A 115 12.31 13.27 -2.86
N ALA A 116 11.42 13.37 -3.85
CA ALA A 116 10.08 12.80 -3.78
C ALA A 116 10.05 11.31 -4.14
N LEU A 117 9.04 10.58 -3.62
CA LEU A 117 8.75 9.20 -4.01
C LEU A 117 8.55 9.08 -5.53
N SER A 118 7.75 9.98 -6.11
CA SER A 118 7.46 10.02 -7.55
C SER A 118 8.75 10.13 -8.37
N ARG A 119 9.66 11.02 -7.96
CA ARG A 119 10.96 11.21 -8.60
C ARG A 119 11.84 9.96 -8.54
N ALA A 120 11.91 9.30 -7.39
CA ALA A 120 12.64 8.04 -7.27
C ALA A 120 12.04 6.94 -8.18
N ALA A 121 10.71 6.89 -8.30
CA ALA A 121 10.02 5.96 -9.19
C ALA A 121 10.31 6.26 -10.67
N ASP A 122 10.36 7.53 -11.06
CA ASP A 122 10.71 7.93 -12.44
C ASP A 122 12.14 7.55 -12.81
N GLU A 123 13.11 7.77 -11.92
CA GLU A 123 14.50 7.34 -12.16
C GLU A 123 14.62 5.82 -12.29
N VAL A 124 13.89 5.06 -11.45
CA VAL A 124 13.85 3.59 -11.58
C VAL A 124 13.25 3.17 -12.92
N ARG A 125 12.17 3.81 -13.39
CA ARG A 125 11.60 3.54 -14.73
C ARG A 125 12.61 3.82 -15.82
N ALA A 126 13.28 4.97 -15.77
CA ALA A 126 14.26 5.40 -16.75
C ALA A 126 15.44 4.42 -16.83
N LEU A 127 16.01 4.02 -15.69
CA LEU A 127 17.14 3.09 -15.62
C LEU A 127 16.80 1.69 -16.16
N LEU A 128 15.56 1.24 -15.98
CA LEU A 128 15.10 -0.06 -16.45
C LEU A 128 14.53 -0.01 -17.89
N GLY A 129 14.46 1.17 -18.51
CA GLY A 129 13.87 1.34 -19.84
C GLY A 129 12.39 0.95 -19.91
N LEU A 130 11.65 1.11 -18.81
CA LEU A 130 10.27 0.62 -18.70
C LEU A 130 9.28 1.66 -19.26
N PRO A 131 8.35 1.26 -20.15
CA PRO A 131 7.27 2.15 -20.56
C PRO A 131 6.28 2.38 -19.39
N PRO A 132 5.56 3.52 -19.38
CA PRO A 132 4.53 3.80 -18.37
C PRO A 132 3.52 2.65 -18.26
N GLY A 133 3.19 2.26 -17.02
CA GLY A 133 2.20 1.22 -16.74
C GLY A 133 2.68 -0.24 -16.87
N ARG A 134 3.93 -0.50 -17.32
CA ARG A 134 4.43 -1.88 -17.48
C ARG A 134 4.62 -2.64 -16.17
N LEU A 135 5.06 -1.94 -15.13
CA LEU A 135 5.27 -2.49 -13.78
C LEU A 135 4.76 -1.51 -12.72
N PRO A 136 4.34 -2.01 -11.54
CA PRO A 136 3.97 -1.17 -10.40
C PRO A 136 5.22 -0.58 -9.72
N VAL A 137 5.98 0.25 -10.45
CA VAL A 137 7.23 0.86 -9.97
C VAL A 137 6.99 1.73 -8.74
N GLY A 138 5.94 2.57 -8.76
CA GLY A 138 5.61 3.45 -7.63
C GLY A 138 5.39 2.67 -6.32
N PRO A 139 4.44 1.72 -6.27
CA PRO A 139 4.24 0.86 -5.11
C PRO A 139 5.52 0.18 -4.63
N ARG A 140 6.28 -0.44 -5.55
CA ARG A 140 7.52 -1.14 -5.18
C ARG A 140 8.60 -0.20 -4.63
N VAL A 141 8.77 0.97 -5.23
CA VAL A 141 9.74 1.98 -4.76
C VAL A 141 9.33 2.51 -3.39
N ARG A 142 8.04 2.76 -3.14
CA ARG A 142 7.54 3.16 -1.82
C ARG A 142 7.91 2.13 -0.75
N ASP A 143 7.64 0.86 -1.02
CA ASP A 143 7.88 -0.21 -0.04
C ASP A 143 9.39 -0.37 0.26
N LEU A 144 10.24 -0.16 -0.73
CA LEU A 144 11.69 -0.16 -0.55
C LEU A 144 12.23 1.11 0.13
N LEU A 145 11.65 2.29 -0.10
CA LEU A 145 12.01 3.52 0.63
C LEU A 145 11.65 3.38 2.11
N GLN A 146 10.47 2.83 2.41
CA GLN A 146 10.06 2.53 3.78
C GLN A 146 11.09 1.62 4.46
N ARG A 147 11.51 0.55 3.79
CA ARG A 147 12.56 -0.33 4.29
C ARG A 147 13.91 0.39 4.50
N LEU A 148 14.32 1.27 3.59
CA LEU A 148 15.55 2.06 3.78
C LEU A 148 15.45 3.01 4.99
N ALA A 149 14.25 3.51 5.29
CA ALA A 149 14.01 4.34 6.46
C ALA A 149 14.09 3.53 7.75
N GLU A 150 13.53 2.31 7.77
CA GLU A 150 13.66 1.35 8.88
C GLU A 150 15.11 0.93 9.10
N GLU A 151 15.89 0.78 8.02
CA GLU A 151 17.33 0.52 8.06
C GLU A 151 18.17 1.77 8.44
N GLY A 152 17.53 2.94 8.62
CA GLY A 152 18.17 4.19 9.04
C GLY A 152 19.00 4.90 7.97
N GLU A 153 18.88 4.50 6.69
CA GLU A 153 19.63 5.10 5.57
C GLU A 153 19.00 6.38 5.04
N ILE A 154 17.68 6.50 5.17
CA ILE A 154 16.93 7.69 4.79
C ILE A 154 15.94 8.06 5.91
N ALA A 155 15.43 9.27 5.87
CA ALA A 155 14.41 9.77 6.78
C ALA A 155 13.34 10.52 6.00
N LEU A 156 12.10 10.40 6.46
CA LEU A 156 10.99 11.18 5.96
C LEU A 156 11.20 12.66 6.29
N ALA A 157 11.10 13.53 5.29
CA ALA A 157 11.31 14.97 5.39
C ALA A 157 10.00 15.77 5.25
N SER A 158 8.92 15.16 4.76
CA SER A 158 7.62 15.80 4.64
C SER A 158 6.82 15.75 5.94
N ALA A 159 6.02 16.80 6.16
CA ALA A 159 4.84 16.71 7.03
C ALA A 159 3.74 15.87 6.34
N PRO A 160 2.83 15.24 7.11
CA PRO A 160 1.65 14.57 6.56
C PRO A 160 0.79 15.51 5.70
N ASP A 161 0.17 14.97 4.65
CA ASP A 161 -0.82 15.69 3.85
C ASP A 161 -2.17 15.78 4.57
N GLU A 162 -2.52 14.74 5.33
CA GLU A 162 -3.80 14.63 6.04
C GLU A 162 -3.64 13.77 7.30
N LEU A 163 -4.36 14.15 8.35
CA LEU A 163 -4.50 13.37 9.58
C LEU A 163 -5.87 12.72 9.56
N LEU A 164 -5.89 11.40 9.62
CA LEU A 164 -7.08 10.56 9.61
C LEU A 164 -7.31 10.00 11.01
N HIS A 165 -8.58 9.88 11.39
CA HIS A 165 -8.99 9.38 12.70
C HIS A 165 -8.33 10.15 13.86
N GLY A 166 -8.60 11.46 13.94
CA GLY A 166 -7.97 12.36 14.91
C GLY A 166 -6.56 12.73 14.48
N THR A 167 -5.58 11.90 14.86
CA THR A 167 -4.15 12.07 14.51
C THR A 167 -3.41 10.74 14.36
N GLU A 168 -4.12 9.62 14.52
CA GLU A 168 -3.56 8.26 14.66
C GLU A 168 -3.03 7.72 13.33
N VAL A 169 -3.69 8.09 12.22
CA VAL A 169 -3.35 7.61 10.87
C VAL A 169 -2.96 8.80 10.00
N VAL A 170 -1.80 8.72 9.36
CA VAL A 170 -1.24 9.79 8.54
C VAL A 170 -1.28 9.43 7.06
N LEU A 171 -1.71 10.36 6.22
CA LEU A 171 -1.68 10.20 4.76
C LEU A 171 -0.51 10.98 4.17
N TYR A 172 0.29 10.27 3.36
CA TYR A 172 1.30 10.86 2.48
C TYR A 172 1.01 10.47 1.03
N ARG A 173 0.85 11.45 0.15
CA ARG A 173 0.58 11.25 -1.29
C ARG A 173 1.87 11.13 -2.10
N ASP A 174 2.81 12.04 -1.87
CA ASP A 174 4.15 12.03 -2.49
C ASP A 174 5.21 12.51 -1.50
N PRO A 175 5.57 11.66 -0.50
CA PRO A 175 6.47 12.06 0.57
C PRO A 175 7.86 12.43 0.05
N LEU A 176 8.45 13.46 0.65
CA LEU A 176 9.84 13.85 0.48
C LEU A 176 10.71 13.08 1.47
N TRP A 177 11.86 12.64 0.99
CA TRP A 177 12.85 11.89 1.75
C TRP A 177 14.20 12.59 1.69
N ARG A 178 15.01 12.35 2.72
CA ARG A 178 16.42 12.76 2.78
C ARG A 178 17.26 11.57 3.22
N ARG A 179 18.49 11.48 2.75
CA ARG A 179 19.51 10.55 3.22
C ARG A 179 19.94 10.94 4.63
N VAL A 180 20.22 9.91 5.42
CA VAL A 180 20.83 10.07 6.74
C VAL A 180 22.33 9.88 6.57
N PRO A 181 23.18 10.81 7.06
CA PRO A 181 24.62 10.61 7.04
C PRO A 181 24.99 9.33 7.80
N PRO A 182 25.96 8.53 7.32
CA PRO A 182 26.47 7.42 8.12
C PRO A 182 26.99 7.97 9.45
N PRO A 183 26.84 7.22 10.57
CA PRO A 183 27.39 7.66 11.83
C PRO A 183 28.88 7.99 11.65
N LEU A 184 29.29 9.16 12.15
CA LEU A 184 30.70 9.52 12.19
C LEU A 184 31.40 8.46 13.03
N ASN A 185 32.12 7.54 12.39
CA ASN A 185 32.98 6.61 13.10
C ASN A 185 33.98 7.46 13.89
N GLY A 186 33.78 7.51 15.22
CA GLY A 186 34.65 8.22 16.14
C GLY A 186 36.08 7.75 15.90
N ALA A 187 36.95 8.72 15.67
CA ALA A 187 38.39 8.54 15.75
C ALA A 187 38.73 7.80 17.05
N SER A 188 39.54 6.76 16.90
CA SER A 188 40.18 6.02 18.01
C SER A 188 40.97 6.95 18.92
#